data_AF-A0A6M0FUV4-F1
#
_entry.id   AF-A0A6M0FUV4-F1
#
_cell.length_a   1.000
_cell.length_b   1.000
_cell.length_c   1.000
_cell.angle_alpha   90.00
_cell.angle_beta   90.00
_cell.angle_gamma   90.00
#
_symmetry.space_group_name_H-M   'P 1'
#
loop_
_entity.id
_entity.type
_entity.pdbx_description
1 polymer ?
#
loop_
_entity_poly.entity_id
_entity_poly.type
_entity_poly.pdbx_seq_one_letter_code
_entity_poly.pdbx_strand_id
1 'polypeptide(L)'
;MNWAYNHGDAALAYIVAHEYAHAMQTAFGFQPNITPISELQADCLAGFYLGVIPNIVFDTSDILEIGSFAHSVGDFETWHDDHHGTPKQRIKAVSIGIDASSEGMQGVRTCQDRYSTPGNY
;
A
#
# COMPACT_ATOMS: atom_id res chain seq x y z
N MET A 1 17.78 5.13 -13.08
CA MET A 1 16.65 4.19 -12.92
C MET A 1 17.02 3.21 -11.83
N ASN A 2 16.39 3.32 -10.67
CA ASN A 2 16.54 2.36 -9.60
C ASN A 2 15.38 1.36 -9.72
N TRP A 3 15.70 0.12 -10.09
CA TRP A 3 14.69 -0.90 -10.34
C TRP A 3 14.25 -1.55 -9.03
N ALA A 4 13.00 -2.01 -8.95
CA ALA A 4 12.43 -2.67 -7.77
C ALA A 4 13.31 -3.82 -7.24
N TYR A 5 13.95 -4.58 -8.13
CA TYR A 5 14.83 -5.69 -7.74
C TYR A 5 16.08 -5.27 -6.96
N ASN A 6 16.50 -3.99 -7.04
CA ASN A 6 17.64 -3.47 -6.28
C ASN A 6 17.33 -3.25 -4.80
N HIS A 7 16.05 -3.36 -4.40
CA HIS A 7 15.56 -3.13 -3.04
C HIS A 7 14.94 -4.40 -2.42
N GLY A 8 15.27 -5.60 -2.94
CA GLY A 8 14.73 -6.87 -2.45
C GLY A 8 13.58 -7.44 -3.30
N ASP A 9 13.30 -8.73 -3.14
CA ASP A 9 12.19 -9.43 -3.79
C ASP A 9 10.82 -8.99 -3.24
N ALA A 10 10.77 -8.60 -1.96
CA ALA A 10 9.62 -8.01 -1.30
C ALA A 10 9.11 -6.72 -1.98
N ALA A 11 10.02 -5.86 -2.46
CA ALA A 11 9.68 -4.60 -3.12
C ALA A 11 8.93 -4.82 -4.45
N LEU A 12 9.33 -5.83 -5.24
CA LEU A 12 8.63 -6.18 -6.48
C LEU A 12 7.22 -6.73 -6.20
N ALA A 13 7.10 -7.62 -5.22
CA ALA A 13 5.81 -8.20 -4.84
C ALA A 13 4.83 -7.11 -4.38
N TYR A 14 5.32 -6.16 -3.59
CA TYR A 14 4.53 -5.01 -3.13
C TYR A 14 4.02 -4.13 -4.26
N ILE A 15 4.85 -3.75 -5.25
CA ILE A 15 4.39 -2.94 -6.39
C ILE A 15 3.27 -3.65 -7.14
N VAL A 16 3.46 -4.95 -7.41
CA VAL A 16 2.45 -5.72 -8.13
C VAL A 16 1.14 -5.75 -7.34
N ALA A 17 1.22 -5.91 -6.01
CA ALA A 17 0.05 -5.88 -5.13
C ALA A 17 -0.61 -4.48 -5.06
N HIS A 18 0.18 -3.41 -5.08
CA HIS A 18 -0.28 -2.01 -5.07
C HIS A 18 -1.03 -1.66 -6.36
N GLU A 19 -0.45 -1.97 -7.52
CA GLU A 19 -1.11 -1.74 -8.81
C GLU A 19 -2.36 -2.61 -8.97
N TYR A 20 -2.33 -3.83 -8.43
CA TYR A 20 -3.53 -4.67 -8.36
C TYR A 20 -4.60 -4.03 -7.47
N ALA A 21 -4.24 -3.40 -6.35
CA ALA A 21 -5.19 -2.66 -5.51
C ALA A 21 -5.84 -1.49 -6.25
N HIS A 22 -5.09 -0.73 -7.06
CA HIS A 22 -5.65 0.31 -7.92
C HIS A 22 -6.62 -0.25 -8.98
N ALA A 23 -6.26 -1.39 -9.59
CA ALA A 23 -7.15 -2.07 -10.51
C ALA A 23 -8.47 -2.47 -9.82
N MET A 24 -8.41 -2.97 -8.59
CA MET A 24 -9.58 -3.32 -7.79
C MET A 24 -10.42 -2.09 -7.41
N GLN A 25 -9.79 -1.00 -6.96
CA GLN A 25 -10.45 0.29 -6.70
C GLN A 25 -11.27 0.75 -7.91
N THR A 26 -10.68 0.65 -9.11
CA THR A 26 -11.30 1.03 -10.38
C THR A 26 -12.42 0.08 -10.78
N ALA A 27 -12.15 -1.23 -10.77
CA ALA A 27 -13.09 -2.26 -11.22
C ALA A 27 -14.37 -2.33 -10.36
N PHE A 28 -14.25 -2.05 -9.05
CA PHE A 28 -15.36 -2.12 -8.10
C PHE A 28 -15.87 -0.76 -7.63
N GLY A 29 -15.31 0.34 -8.14
CA GLY A 29 -15.81 1.70 -7.91
C GLY A 29 -15.73 2.18 -6.47
N PHE A 30 -14.72 1.74 -5.71
CA PHE A 30 -14.50 2.19 -4.33
C PHE A 30 -13.28 3.10 -4.16
N GLN A 31 -12.69 3.55 -5.28
CA GLN A 31 -11.58 4.49 -5.29
C GLN A 31 -11.96 5.80 -4.57
N PRO A 32 -11.17 6.25 -3.57
CA PRO A 32 -11.31 7.57 -2.99
C PRO A 32 -11.05 8.68 -4.01
N ASN A 33 -11.85 9.75 -3.99
CA ASN A 33 -11.68 10.91 -4.88
C ASN A 33 -10.45 11.80 -4.55
N ILE A 34 -9.75 11.49 -3.47
CA ILE A 34 -8.61 12.26 -2.97
C ILE A 34 -7.37 11.39 -3.11
N THR A 35 -6.41 11.83 -3.95
CA THR A 35 -5.26 11.01 -4.37
C THR A 35 -4.49 10.39 -3.20
N PRO A 36 -4.09 11.14 -2.14
CA PRO A 36 -3.32 10.54 -1.04
C PRO A 36 -4.10 9.44 -0.31
N ILE A 37 -5.42 9.54 -0.27
CA ILE A 37 -6.30 8.56 0.38
C ILE A 37 -6.41 7.31 -0.50
N SER A 38 -6.49 7.50 -1.82
CA SER A 38 -6.48 6.42 -2.80
C SER A 38 -5.17 5.61 -2.73
N GLU A 39 -4.04 6.29 -2.61
CA GLU A 39 -2.71 5.67 -2.48
C GLU A 39 -2.57 4.90 -1.16
N LEU A 40 -2.94 5.51 -0.02
CA LEU A 40 -2.85 4.83 1.27
C LEU A 40 -3.82 3.64 1.38
N GLN A 41 -4.99 3.72 0.72
CA GLN A 41 -5.89 2.58 0.61
C GLN A 41 -5.26 1.46 -0.24
N ALA A 42 -4.56 1.81 -1.32
CA ALA A 42 -3.85 0.84 -2.15
C ALA A 42 -2.68 0.19 -1.40
N ASP A 43 -1.92 0.95 -0.61
CA ASP A 43 -0.87 0.44 0.28
C ASP A 43 -1.43 -0.57 1.30
N CYS A 44 -2.58 -0.27 1.90
CA CYS A 44 -3.26 -1.17 2.83
C CYS A 44 -3.72 -2.46 2.15
N LEU A 45 -4.33 -2.35 0.97
CA LEU A 45 -4.76 -3.52 0.21
C LEU A 45 -3.57 -4.37 -0.23
N ALA A 46 -2.47 -3.74 -0.64
CA ALA A 46 -1.23 -4.42 -0.99
C ALA A 46 -0.71 -5.25 0.19
N GLY A 47 -0.64 -4.67 1.39
CA GLY A 47 -0.28 -5.39 2.62
C GLY A 47 -1.20 -6.59 2.91
N PHE A 48 -2.51 -6.43 2.72
CA PHE A 48 -3.46 -7.52 2.89
C PHE A 48 -3.26 -8.64 1.86
N TYR A 49 -3.14 -8.30 0.57
CA TYR A 49 -2.93 -9.27 -0.50
C TYR A 49 -1.66 -10.07 -0.31
N LEU A 50 -0.59 -9.40 0.10
CA LEU A 50 0.67 -10.02 0.41
C LEU A 50 0.57 -10.96 1.62
N GLY A 51 -0.12 -10.56 2.68
CA GLY A 51 -0.28 -11.35 3.89
C GLY A 51 -1.19 -12.59 3.75
N VAL A 52 -2.12 -12.61 2.78
CA VAL A 52 -2.93 -13.82 2.51
C VAL A 52 -2.22 -14.87 1.65
N ILE A 53 -1.09 -14.55 1.03
CA ILE A 53 -0.35 -15.53 0.22
C ILE A 53 0.38 -16.50 1.16
N PRO A 54 0.09 -17.81 1.10
CA PRO A 54 0.71 -18.78 1.99
C PRO A 54 2.22 -18.86 1.73
N ASN A 55 3.00 -18.96 2.80
CA ASN A 55 4.48 -19.07 2.81
C ASN A 55 5.24 -17.81 2.38
N ILE A 56 4.58 -16.65 2.28
CA ILE A 56 5.29 -15.36 2.27
C ILE A 56 5.33 -14.84 3.71
N VAL A 57 6.54 -14.59 4.21
CA VAL A 57 6.77 -13.95 5.51
C VAL A 57 7.50 -12.65 5.22
N PHE A 58 6.82 -11.53 5.45
CA PHE A 58 7.47 -10.23 5.47
C PHE A 58 8.05 -10.02 6.85
N ASP A 59 9.36 -9.88 6.93
CA ASP A 59 9.98 -9.39 8.15
C ASP A 59 9.98 -7.86 8.17
N THR A 60 10.39 -7.29 9.31
CA THR A 60 10.42 -5.84 9.48
C THR A 60 11.37 -5.16 8.48
N SER A 61 12.43 -5.85 8.01
CA SER A 61 13.31 -5.32 6.96
C SER A 61 12.56 -5.21 5.64
N ASP A 62 11.78 -6.22 5.26
CA ASP A 62 11.00 -6.20 4.02
C ASP A 62 9.97 -5.05 4.01
N ILE A 63 9.32 -4.81 5.16
CA ILE A 63 8.36 -3.69 5.31
C ILE A 63 9.08 -2.33 5.22
N LEU A 64 10.30 -2.22 5.75
CA LEU A 64 11.12 -1.02 5.64
C LEU A 64 11.67 -0.82 4.22
N GLU A 65 12.00 -1.89 3.50
CA GLU A 65 12.38 -1.89 2.09
C GLU A 65 11.22 -1.44 1.21
N ILE A 66 10.02 -1.95 1.45
CA ILE A 66 8.77 -1.49 0.82
C ILE A 66 8.58 0.01 1.08
N GLY A 67 8.71 0.46 2.33
CA GLY A 67 8.58 1.87 2.69
C GLY A 67 9.63 2.78 2.04
N SER A 68 10.89 2.33 2.00
CA SER A 68 11.99 3.05 1.35
C SER A 68 11.84 3.06 -0.17
N PHE A 69 11.34 1.97 -0.75
CA PHE A 69 11.09 1.87 -2.17
C PHE A 69 9.90 2.76 -2.57
N ALA A 70 8.77 2.65 -1.88
CA ALA A 70 7.59 3.51 -2.03
C ALA A 70 7.96 5.00 -1.93
N HIS A 71 8.90 5.35 -1.04
CA HIS A 71 9.49 6.68 -0.96
C HIS A 71 10.34 7.06 -2.19
N SER A 72 11.09 6.11 -2.75
CA SER A 72 11.99 6.32 -3.91
C SER A 72 11.31 6.37 -5.28
N VAL A 73 10.15 5.70 -5.47
CA VAL A 73 9.37 5.74 -6.72
C VAL A 73 8.33 6.85 -6.75
N GLY A 74 7.98 7.43 -5.61
CA GLY A 74 6.92 8.45 -5.48
C GLY A 74 7.25 9.83 -6.06
N ASP A 75 8.19 9.96 -7.00
CA ASP A 75 8.72 11.27 -7.42
C ASP A 75 8.93 11.43 -8.93
N PHE A 76 7.84 11.36 -9.73
CA PHE A 76 7.86 11.90 -11.09
C PHE A 76 6.54 12.64 -11.46
N GLU A 77 6.27 13.78 -10.79
CA GLU A 77 5.49 14.98 -11.23
C GLU A 77 4.08 15.28 -10.65
N THR A 78 3.72 16.51 -10.17
CA THR A 78 4.52 17.73 -9.86
C THR A 78 3.82 18.86 -9.03
N TRP A 79 2.57 18.79 -8.53
CA TRP A 79 1.94 20.06 -8.02
C TRP A 79 1.21 20.06 -6.67
N HIS A 80 1.51 19.18 -5.71
CA HIS A 80 1.22 19.44 -4.28
C HIS A 80 2.09 18.61 -3.33
N ASP A 81 2.48 19.19 -2.18
CA ASP A 81 3.45 18.68 -1.20
C ASP A 81 3.09 17.35 -0.47
N ASP A 82 2.01 16.66 -0.84
CA ASP A 82 1.54 15.46 -0.12
C ASP A 82 0.78 14.45 -1.02
N HIS A 83 1.16 14.32 -2.28
CA HIS A 83 0.47 13.54 -3.34
C HIS A 83 0.30 12.04 -3.09
N HIS A 84 1.23 11.39 -2.37
CA HIS A 84 1.20 9.93 -2.10
C HIS A 84 1.06 9.57 -0.62
N GLY A 85 0.83 10.56 0.24
CA GLY A 85 1.00 10.42 1.68
C GLY A 85 2.47 10.30 2.09
N THR A 86 2.78 10.66 3.33
CA THR A 86 4.14 10.56 3.87
C THR A 86 4.62 9.11 3.91
N PRO A 87 5.93 8.82 3.79
CA PRO A 87 6.47 7.46 3.91
C PRO A 87 5.99 6.71 5.16
N LYS A 88 5.82 7.45 6.27
CA LYS A 88 5.29 6.92 7.52
C LYS A 88 3.82 6.49 7.41
N GLN A 89 2.99 7.26 6.72
CA GLN A 89 1.59 6.89 6.48
C GLN A 89 1.50 5.65 5.57
N ARG A 90 2.35 5.57 4.54
CA ARG A 90 2.42 4.43 3.62
C ARG A 90 2.83 3.14 4.32
N ILE A 91 3.91 3.16 5.10
CA ILE A 91 4.35 2.00 5.92
C ILE A 91 3.22 1.58 6.88
N LYS A 92 2.60 2.53 7.57
CA LYS A 92 1.48 2.27 8.47
C LYS A 92 0.30 1.62 7.74
N ALA A 93 0.00 2.06 6.52
CA ALA A 93 -1.06 1.48 5.70
C ALA A 93 -0.77 0.01 5.35
N VAL A 94 0.44 -0.28 4.87
CA VAL A 94 0.90 -1.66 4.58
C VAL A 94 0.77 -2.55 5.82
N SER A 95 1.25 -2.08 6.98
CA SER A 95 1.15 -2.84 8.24
C SER A 95 -0.30 -3.17 8.63
N ILE A 96 -1.22 -2.19 8.51
CA ILE A 96 -2.65 -2.42 8.76
C ILE A 96 -3.20 -3.55 7.88
N GLY A 97 -2.80 -3.59 6.60
CA GLY A 97 -3.19 -4.64 5.66
C GLY A 97 -2.70 -6.02 6.08
N ILE A 98 -1.41 -6.12 6.42
CA ILE A 98 -0.78 -7.36 6.88
C ILE A 98 -1.47 -7.87 8.16
N ASP A 99 -1.70 -6.99 9.14
CA ASP A 99 -2.35 -7.36 10.40
C ASP A 99 -3.77 -7.90 10.15
N ALA A 100 -4.55 -7.20 9.31
CA ALA A 100 -5.89 -7.62 8.92
C ALA A 100 -5.92 -9.00 8.27
N SER A 101 -4.90 -9.35 7.49
CA SER A 101 -4.77 -10.68 6.86
C SER A 101 -4.55 -11.78 7.91
N SER A 102 -3.73 -11.51 8.94
CA SER A 102 -3.39 -12.46 9.99
C SER A 102 -4.56 -12.72 10.95
N GLU A 103 -5.42 -11.73 11.14
CA GLU A 103 -6.60 -11.78 11.99
C GLU A 103 -7.84 -12.35 11.29
N GLY A 104 -7.74 -12.76 10.02
CA GLY A 104 -8.86 -13.31 9.24
C GLY A 104 -9.95 -12.28 8.94
N MET A 105 -9.59 -10.99 8.92
CA MET A 105 -10.53 -9.90 8.63
C MET A 105 -10.85 -9.82 7.14
N GLN A 106 -11.89 -9.06 6.83
CA GLN A 106 -12.23 -8.72 5.46
C GLN A 106 -11.38 -7.54 4.97
N GLY A 107 -10.22 -7.84 4.38
CA GLY A 107 -9.22 -6.83 3.98
C GLY A 107 -9.76 -5.65 3.19
N VAL A 108 -10.68 -5.90 2.25
CA VAL A 108 -11.34 -4.83 1.48
C VAL A 108 -12.11 -3.88 2.39
N ARG A 109 -12.88 -4.38 3.36
CA ARG A 109 -13.60 -3.51 4.31
C ARG A 109 -12.64 -2.76 5.22
N THR A 110 -11.63 -3.45 5.77
CA THR A 110 -10.65 -2.83 6.67
C THR A 110 -9.94 -1.65 6.00
N CYS A 111 -9.48 -1.83 4.76
CA CYS A 111 -8.80 -0.78 4.00
C CYS A 111 -9.80 0.25 3.46
N GLN A 112 -10.98 -0.15 3.01
CA GLN A 112 -11.98 0.79 2.50
C GLN A 112 -12.48 1.73 3.61
N ASP A 113 -12.93 1.18 4.74
CA ASP A 113 -13.52 1.95 5.83
C ASP A 113 -12.51 2.95 6.42
N ARG A 114 -11.27 2.52 6.62
CA ARG A 114 -10.22 3.35 7.22
C ARG A 114 -9.78 4.49 6.31
N TYR A 115 -9.92 4.32 5.00
CA TYR A 115 -9.59 5.32 3.99
C TYR A 115 -10.83 5.88 3.27
N SER A 116 -12.01 5.84 3.91
CA SER A 116 -13.27 6.36 3.35
C SER A 116 -13.61 7.80 3.79
N THR A 117 -12.96 8.33 4.84
CA THR A 117 -13.31 9.63 5.46
C THR A 117 -12.09 10.54 5.64
N PRO A 118 -12.10 11.78 5.09
CA PRO A 118 -11.03 12.76 5.30
C PRO A 118 -10.71 12.99 6.79
N GLY A 119 -9.45 12.82 7.19
CA GLY A 119 -8.97 13.12 8.55
C GLY A 119 -8.41 11.94 9.36
N ASN A 120 -8.38 10.72 8.80
CA ASN A 120 -7.92 9.51 9.50
C ASN A 120 -6.48 9.03 9.13
N TYR A 121 -5.70 9.84 8.41
CA TYR A 121 -4.41 9.42 7.82
C TYR A 121 -3.20 9.78 8.68
#